data_AF-A0A2S7N551-F1
#
_entry.id   AF-A0A2S7N551-F1
#
_cell.length_a   1.000
_cell.length_b   1.000
_cell.length_c   1.000
_cell.angle_alpha   90.00
_cell.angle_beta   90.00
_cell.angle_gamma   90.00
#
_symmetry.space_group_name_H-M   'P 1'
#
loop_
_entity.id
_entity.type
_entity.pdbx_description
1 polymer ?
#
loop_
_entity_poly.entity_id
_entity_poly.type
_entity_poly.pdbx_seq_one_letter_code
_entity_poly.pdbx_strand_id
1 'polypeptide(L)'
;MGGRFETLYKLHDNLYKKGTSIIVSGGVLLKDRETDNIVAQLKFQSISEYKIKALKISLKAYDVSDKIVEGIEEYQYLDLNINNGEYFGSNKAIVMPDNVTRSIEIGKILVVFEGRDNSEICGAELLPLEPPQSLESVLDDPELIKQYQIETSTQSKYIPTTIQDLWLCTCGKLNNTNTCTSCRVSKEKIFNAYNPVLLEEQLKVRLDAEEVERERQERIAEISRQEAEQQKRKKRKQIVRITRVTVVIVIVLSIIAFAWTKIINPSIQYSKAESYYEKGDYDNAIVIYKELGEYKDSVQKLASAIDLNDKDQAYSSALSLFNAGQYLDALRLFEKVYEYPDVTYYRGKCYFEIESYKQAIELYEELGNDSDFKNDAEKEILEGYYYLGLDALRNGEFSIAEEYLNKTEYGDSKEALQIIEKIKQEKWIGIYRNDEDDSEWMQIVCSVNEDLTYTYEVYRQSSIWEDYSTNLVVEADGTMILVDEFNDYNEENNGGHWIEESTHQFQEDKSVYEDTGGSKGYGGGYSTIRIDLKQEGDNLILHTKARTSSFEYGAEEEEEESEYSTVYIRQ
;
A
#
# COMPACT_ATOMS: atom_id res chain seq x y z
N MET A 1 -20.70 21.96 39.34
CA MET A 1 -20.03 22.00 38.02
C MET A 1 -20.13 23.42 37.51
N GLY A 2 -19.05 24.20 37.62
CA GLY A 2 -19.02 25.55 37.03
C GLY A 2 -18.66 25.42 35.54
N GLY A 3 -19.44 26.05 34.66
CA GLY A 3 -19.14 26.08 33.23
C GLY A 3 -17.79 26.75 32.96
N ARG A 4 -17.19 26.44 31.79
CA ARG A 4 -15.88 26.96 31.35
C ARG A 4 -15.79 28.50 31.39
N PHE A 5 -16.90 29.18 31.11
CA PHE A 5 -16.99 30.64 31.11
C PHE A 5 -17.81 31.15 32.28
N GLU A 6 -17.30 32.20 32.94
CA GLU A 6 -17.97 32.93 34.01
C GLU A 6 -18.32 34.35 33.55
N THR A 7 -19.58 34.77 33.67
CA THR A 7 -20.00 36.12 33.28
C THR A 7 -19.57 37.15 34.30
N LEU A 8 -18.74 38.10 33.87
CA LEU A 8 -18.24 39.20 34.69
C LEU A 8 -19.13 40.45 34.58
N TYR A 9 -19.65 40.72 33.39
CA TYR A 9 -20.47 41.90 33.13
C TYR A 9 -21.41 41.67 31.94
N LYS A 10 -22.56 42.35 31.96
CA LYS A 10 -23.54 42.33 30.86
C LYS A 10 -23.89 43.76 30.48
N LEU A 11 -23.74 44.08 29.20
CA LEU A 11 -24.22 45.33 28.61
C LEU A 11 -25.76 45.35 28.59
N HIS A 12 -26.35 46.54 28.70
CA HIS A 12 -27.79 46.69 28.48
C HIS A 12 -28.19 46.16 27.10
N ASP A 13 -29.36 45.52 27.05
CA ASP A 13 -29.89 44.98 25.80
C ASP A 13 -30.43 46.12 24.93
N ASN A 14 -30.28 45.99 23.61
CA ASN A 14 -30.76 46.95 22.60
C ASN A 14 -30.29 48.40 22.83
N LEU A 15 -28.99 48.63 22.84
CA LEU A 15 -28.43 49.99 22.81
C LEU A 15 -28.50 50.56 21.39
N TYR A 16 -28.99 51.79 21.25
CA TYR A 16 -29.22 52.43 19.95
C TYR A 16 -29.02 53.95 20.01
N LYS A 17 -28.62 54.52 18.87
CA LYS A 17 -28.58 55.96 18.62
C LYS A 17 -29.33 56.27 17.33
N LYS A 18 -30.27 57.22 17.39
CA LYS A 18 -31.08 57.67 16.26
C LYS A 18 -30.25 57.94 15.01
N GLY A 19 -30.70 57.44 13.87
CA GLY A 19 -30.06 57.62 12.56
C GLY A 19 -28.88 56.70 12.27
N THR A 20 -28.58 55.74 13.17
CA THR A 20 -27.53 54.76 12.94
C THR A 20 -28.07 53.47 12.31
N SER A 21 -27.21 52.75 11.61
CA SER A 21 -27.56 51.53 10.85
C SER A 21 -27.48 50.23 11.66
N ILE A 22 -27.09 50.29 12.94
CA ILE A 22 -26.88 49.11 13.79
C ILE A 22 -27.46 49.33 15.18
N ILE A 23 -28.08 48.28 15.73
CA ILE A 23 -28.46 48.19 17.14
C ILE A 23 -27.51 47.21 17.83
N VAL A 24 -26.96 47.60 18.98
CA VAL A 24 -26.22 46.65 19.83
C VAL A 24 -27.25 45.88 20.64
N SER A 25 -27.60 44.69 20.18
CA SER A 25 -28.66 43.87 20.79
C SER A 25 -28.29 43.34 22.17
N GLY A 26 -26.99 43.24 22.47
CA GLY A 26 -26.48 42.94 23.80
C GLY A 26 -25.00 42.60 23.75
N GLY A 27 -24.40 42.43 24.92
CA GLY A 27 -23.02 41.99 25.02
C GLY A 27 -22.67 41.51 26.42
N VAL A 28 -21.72 40.59 26.49
CA VAL A 28 -21.27 39.98 27.73
C VAL A 28 -19.75 39.99 27.79
N LEU A 29 -19.23 40.24 28.99
CA LEU A 29 -17.84 40.04 29.33
C LEU A 29 -17.72 38.74 30.12
N LEU A 30 -16.89 37.82 29.64
CA LEU A 30 -16.74 36.49 30.21
C LEU A 30 -15.29 36.26 30.61
N LYS A 31 -15.07 35.59 31.74
CA LYS A 31 -13.78 35.02 32.13
C LYS A 31 -13.73 33.56 31.69
N ASP A 32 -12.75 33.20 30.86
CA ASP A 32 -12.44 31.81 30.56
C ASP A 32 -11.62 31.22 31.71
N ARG A 33 -12.15 30.23 32.42
CA ARG A 33 -11.48 29.61 33.57
C ARG A 33 -10.32 28.70 33.17
N GLU A 34 -10.26 28.28 31.90
CA GLU A 34 -9.18 27.43 31.40
C GLU A 34 -7.96 28.25 30.97
N THR A 35 -8.19 29.37 30.30
CA THR A 35 -7.11 30.20 29.75
C THR A 35 -6.81 31.45 30.58
N ASP A 36 -7.61 31.71 31.62
CA ASP A 36 -7.63 32.94 32.44
C ASP A 36 -7.87 34.23 31.63
N ASN A 37 -8.20 34.11 30.35
CA ASN A 37 -8.48 35.23 29.46
C ASN A 37 -9.85 35.85 29.74
N ILE A 38 -9.94 37.15 29.53
CA ILE A 38 -11.20 37.88 29.53
C ILE A 38 -11.63 38.11 28.09
N VAL A 39 -12.86 37.71 27.78
CA VAL A 39 -13.40 37.80 26.43
C VAL A 39 -14.70 38.60 26.42
N ALA A 40 -14.79 39.59 25.54
CA ALA A 40 -16.03 40.27 25.23
C ALA A 40 -16.71 39.59 24.05
N GLN A 41 -18.01 39.35 24.17
CA GLN A 41 -18.84 38.84 23.08
C GLN A 41 -20.03 39.77 22.89
N LEU A 42 -20.15 40.31 21.67
CA LEU A 42 -21.12 41.33 21.34
C LEU A 42 -22.08 40.81 20.28
N LYS A 43 -23.35 41.20 20.38
CA LYS A 43 -24.38 40.88 19.41
C LYS A 43 -24.93 42.17 18.82
N PHE A 44 -24.90 42.24 17.51
CA PHE A 44 -25.41 43.36 16.74
C PHE A 44 -26.62 42.94 15.92
N GLN A 45 -27.50 43.88 15.64
CA GLN A 45 -28.55 43.76 14.64
C GLN A 45 -28.33 44.82 13.57
N SER A 46 -28.31 44.41 12.31
CA SER A 46 -28.39 45.34 11.19
C SER A 46 -29.81 45.89 11.05
N ILE A 47 -29.94 47.19 10.86
CA ILE A 47 -31.16 47.84 10.39
C ILE A 47 -30.91 48.60 9.08
N SER A 48 -29.76 48.41 8.45
CA SER A 48 -29.43 49.06 7.18
C SER A 48 -30.21 48.46 6.00
N GLU A 49 -30.67 49.29 5.07
CA GLU A 49 -31.18 48.84 3.77
C GLU A 49 -30.08 48.25 2.86
N TYR A 50 -28.82 48.62 3.10
CA TYR A 50 -27.66 48.12 2.39
C TYR A 50 -26.97 47.02 3.19
N LYS A 51 -26.47 46.01 2.48
CA LYS A 51 -25.69 44.93 3.09
C LYS A 51 -24.43 45.46 3.76
N ILE A 52 -24.12 44.94 4.94
CA ILE A 52 -22.91 45.31 5.70
C ILE A 52 -21.81 44.28 5.36
N LYS A 53 -20.67 44.79 4.86
CA LYS A 53 -19.49 43.97 4.50
C LYS A 53 -18.40 43.96 5.57
N ALA A 54 -18.36 44.99 6.41
CA ALA A 54 -17.46 45.03 7.55
C ALA A 54 -18.02 45.93 8.65
N LEU A 55 -17.66 45.61 9.89
CA LEU A 55 -17.93 46.41 11.06
C LEU A 55 -16.62 46.61 11.82
N LYS A 56 -16.25 47.84 12.12
CA LYS A 56 -15.16 48.13 13.06
C LYS A 56 -15.70 48.73 14.33
N ILE A 57 -15.21 48.30 15.47
CA ILE A 57 -15.63 48.82 16.77
C ILE A 57 -14.42 49.18 17.63
N SER A 58 -14.60 50.11 18.55
CA SER A 58 -13.69 50.30 19.68
C SER A 58 -14.41 49.97 21.00
N LEU A 59 -13.67 49.42 21.95
CA LEU A 59 -14.15 49.07 23.29
C LEU A 59 -13.30 49.77 24.34
N LYS A 60 -13.93 50.57 25.18
CA LYS A 60 -13.31 51.04 26.42
C LYS A 60 -13.48 49.95 27.47
N ALA A 61 -12.44 49.75 28.28
CA ALA A 61 -12.40 48.73 29.31
C ALA A 61 -12.14 49.38 30.67
N TYR A 62 -12.76 48.85 31.72
CA TYR A 62 -12.60 49.35 33.09
C TYR A 62 -12.34 48.20 34.07
N ASP A 63 -11.55 48.45 35.11
CA ASP A 63 -11.27 47.47 36.18
C ASP A 63 -12.41 47.37 37.23
N VAL A 64 -12.20 46.58 38.30
CA VAL A 64 -13.16 46.46 39.42
C VAL A 64 -13.51 47.78 40.11
N SER A 65 -12.69 48.83 39.95
CA SER A 65 -12.82 50.14 40.58
C SER A 65 -13.28 51.21 39.59
N ASP A 66 -13.80 50.82 38.41
CA ASP A 66 -14.19 51.69 37.30
C ASP A 66 -13.06 52.58 36.76
N LYS A 67 -11.79 52.20 36.96
CA LYS A 67 -10.65 52.88 36.34
C LYS A 67 -10.43 52.35 34.93
N ILE A 68 -10.12 53.27 34.01
CA ILE A 68 -9.81 52.94 32.62
C ILE A 68 -8.57 52.05 32.58
N VAL A 69 -8.72 50.88 31.96
CA VAL A 69 -7.63 49.96 31.62
C VAL A 69 -7.48 49.86 30.11
N GLU A 70 -6.49 49.11 29.63
CA GLU A 70 -6.27 48.94 28.19
C GLU A 70 -7.50 48.28 27.55
N GLY A 71 -8.12 49.01 26.62
CA GLY A 71 -9.28 48.55 25.85
C GLY A 71 -8.88 48.13 24.43
N ILE A 72 -9.87 48.01 23.56
CA ILE A 72 -9.63 47.73 22.13
C ILE A 72 -9.84 49.02 21.34
N GLU A 73 -8.78 49.53 20.72
CA GLU A 73 -8.87 50.72 19.87
C GLU A 73 -9.62 50.45 18.56
N GLU A 74 -9.37 49.30 17.92
CA GLU A 74 -10.07 48.88 16.70
C GLU A 74 -10.14 47.35 16.60
N TYR A 75 -11.34 46.79 16.73
CA TYR A 75 -11.65 45.40 16.38
C TYR A 75 -12.42 45.36 15.07
N GLN A 76 -12.03 44.50 14.14
CA GLN A 76 -12.65 44.41 12.82
C GLN A 76 -13.39 43.09 12.64
N TYR A 77 -14.67 43.19 12.35
CA TYR A 77 -15.46 42.11 11.76
C TYR A 77 -15.41 42.27 10.23
N LEU A 78 -14.65 41.40 9.59
CA LEU A 78 -14.44 41.39 8.14
C LEU A 78 -15.27 40.30 7.46
N ASP A 79 -15.32 40.35 6.13
CA ASP A 79 -15.98 39.37 5.26
C ASP A 79 -17.44 39.10 5.65
N LEU A 80 -18.13 40.15 6.09
CA LEU A 80 -19.52 40.09 6.46
C LEU A 80 -20.41 40.13 5.21
N ASN A 81 -21.59 39.52 5.31
CA ASN A 81 -22.64 39.60 4.29
C ASN A 81 -23.98 39.70 5.02
N ILE A 82 -24.16 40.79 5.77
CA ILE A 82 -25.28 40.95 6.70
C ILE A 82 -26.38 41.79 6.05
N ASN A 83 -27.55 41.20 5.90
CA ASN A 83 -28.75 41.83 5.35
C ASN A 83 -29.48 42.67 6.41
N ASN A 84 -30.44 43.50 5.97
CA ASN A 84 -31.33 44.23 6.87
C ASN A 84 -32.06 43.27 7.82
N GLY A 85 -31.99 43.53 9.13
CA GLY A 85 -32.63 42.74 10.16
C GLY A 85 -31.82 41.53 10.64
N GLU A 86 -30.66 41.21 10.07
CA GLU A 86 -29.87 40.07 10.54
C GLU A 86 -29.12 40.39 11.84
N TYR A 87 -28.98 39.37 12.70
CA TYR A 87 -28.14 39.43 13.89
C TYR A 87 -26.75 38.85 13.59
N PHE A 88 -25.70 39.46 14.12
CA PHE A 88 -24.33 39.02 13.90
C PHE A 88 -23.40 39.37 15.07
N GLY A 89 -22.15 38.90 15.02
CA GLY A 89 -21.11 39.18 16.00
C GLY A 89 -21.06 38.23 17.20
N SER A 90 -22.20 37.62 17.59
CA SER A 90 -22.28 36.80 18.80
C SER A 90 -21.50 35.48 18.74
N ASN A 91 -20.90 35.14 17.61
CA ASN A 91 -20.03 33.97 17.43
C ASN A 91 -18.54 34.32 17.48
N LYS A 92 -18.18 35.59 17.67
CA LYS A 92 -16.79 36.06 17.76
C LYS A 92 -16.51 36.51 19.19
N ALA A 93 -15.45 35.94 19.77
CA ALA A 93 -14.90 36.37 21.03
C ALA A 93 -13.79 37.41 20.77
N ILE A 94 -13.89 38.55 21.43
CA ILE A 94 -12.86 39.59 21.44
C ILE A 94 -12.07 39.39 22.72
N VAL A 95 -10.82 38.93 22.62
CA VAL A 95 -9.94 38.81 23.79
C VAL A 95 -9.54 40.22 24.22
N MET A 96 -9.82 40.56 25.48
CA MET A 96 -9.41 41.85 26.07
C MET A 96 -7.90 41.81 26.35
N PRO A 97 -7.16 42.91 26.09
CA PRO A 97 -5.71 42.93 26.27
C PRO A 97 -5.33 42.88 27.75
N ASP A 98 -6.16 43.46 28.62
CA ASP A 98 -5.98 43.45 30.07
C ASP A 98 -6.90 42.44 30.77
N ASN A 99 -6.32 41.46 31.47
CA ASN A 99 -7.04 40.43 32.23
C ASN A 99 -7.66 40.94 33.54
N VAL A 100 -7.43 42.20 33.92
CA VAL A 100 -8.14 42.85 35.03
C VAL A 100 -9.46 43.51 34.61
N THR A 101 -9.78 43.51 33.32
CA THR A 101 -11.04 44.10 32.79
C THR A 101 -12.27 43.52 33.49
N ARG A 102 -13.22 44.36 33.90
CA ARG A 102 -14.46 43.95 34.58
C ARG A 102 -15.72 44.55 33.98
N SER A 103 -15.65 45.68 33.30
CA SER A 103 -16.75 46.20 32.51
C SER A 103 -16.23 46.77 31.19
N ILE A 104 -17.14 46.90 30.22
CA ILE A 104 -16.84 47.42 28.90
C ILE A 104 -17.90 48.43 28.45
N GLU A 105 -17.48 49.36 27.61
CA GLU A 105 -18.35 50.34 26.95
C GLU A 105 -17.98 50.40 25.46
N ILE A 106 -18.99 50.42 24.59
CA ILE A 106 -18.76 50.52 23.15
C ILE A 106 -18.47 51.98 22.81
N GLY A 107 -17.27 52.22 22.26
CA GLY A 107 -16.81 53.54 21.85
C GLY A 107 -17.34 53.91 20.46
N LYS A 108 -16.49 53.75 19.45
CA LYS A 108 -16.78 54.11 18.06
C LYS A 108 -17.23 52.88 17.29
N ILE A 109 -18.28 53.01 16.48
CA ILE A 109 -18.72 51.97 15.54
C ILE A 109 -18.58 52.53 14.12
N LEU A 110 -17.85 51.84 13.25
CA LEU A 110 -17.71 52.14 11.83
C LEU A 110 -18.35 51.01 11.01
N VAL A 111 -19.38 51.35 10.23
CA VAL A 111 -20.08 50.39 9.36
C VAL A 111 -19.63 50.60 7.92
N VAL A 112 -19.25 49.52 7.24
CA VAL A 112 -18.89 49.56 5.83
C VAL A 112 -19.90 48.75 5.03
N PHE A 113 -20.51 49.39 4.03
CA PHE A 113 -21.56 48.78 3.21
C PHE A 113 -21.02 48.17 1.91
N GLU A 114 -21.72 47.18 1.39
CA GLU A 114 -21.48 46.61 0.08
C GLU A 114 -22.01 47.54 -1.02
N GLY A 115 -21.22 47.80 -2.07
CA GLY A 115 -21.62 48.62 -3.22
C GLY A 115 -21.72 50.14 -2.96
N ARG A 116 -21.26 50.63 -1.80
CA ARG A 116 -21.14 52.07 -1.50
C ARG A 116 -19.72 52.40 -1.06
N ASP A 117 -19.21 53.56 -1.51
CA ASP A 117 -17.89 54.06 -1.12
C ASP A 117 -17.88 54.72 0.27
N ASN A 118 -19.05 55.04 0.82
CA ASN A 118 -19.18 55.74 2.09
C ASN A 118 -19.33 54.75 3.25
N SER A 119 -18.57 54.98 4.32
CA SER A 119 -18.73 54.30 5.61
C SER A 119 -19.49 55.19 6.60
N GLU A 120 -20.27 54.57 7.49
CA GLU A 120 -21.00 55.27 8.55
C GLU A 120 -20.22 55.21 9.85
N ILE A 121 -20.00 56.36 10.50
CA ILE A 121 -19.34 56.45 11.80
C ILE A 121 -20.39 56.83 12.85
N CYS A 122 -20.59 55.95 13.83
CA CYS A 122 -21.34 56.22 15.05
C CYS A 122 -20.38 56.43 16.23
N GLY A 123 -20.62 57.48 17.02
CA GLY A 123 -19.93 57.77 18.28
C GLY A 123 -20.64 57.22 19.53
N ALA A 124 -19.97 57.33 20.67
CA ALA A 124 -20.21 56.59 21.93
C ALA A 124 -21.49 56.91 22.74
N GLU A 125 -22.56 57.42 22.13
CA GLU A 125 -23.80 57.79 22.84
C GLU A 125 -24.95 56.84 22.49
N LEU A 126 -24.73 55.54 22.72
CA LEU A 126 -25.79 54.54 22.53
C LEU A 126 -26.63 54.45 23.82
N LEU A 127 -27.94 54.65 23.70
CA LEU A 127 -28.87 54.61 24.83
C LEU A 127 -29.69 53.31 24.81
N PRO A 128 -30.02 52.73 25.97
CA PRO A 128 -30.88 51.55 26.04
C PRO A 128 -32.29 51.89 25.56
N LEU A 129 -32.84 51.04 24.69
CA LEU A 129 -34.24 51.12 24.29
C LEU A 129 -35.15 50.50 25.36
N GLU A 130 -36.36 51.02 25.50
CA GLU A 130 -37.35 50.48 26.44
C GLU A 130 -37.71 49.02 26.11
N PRO A 131 -37.88 48.15 27.12
CA PRO A 131 -38.23 46.76 26.90
C PRO A 131 -39.63 46.64 26.29
N PRO A 132 -39.84 45.67 25.38
CA PRO A 132 -41.11 45.50 24.69
C PRO A 132 -42.20 44.97 25.63
N GLN A 133 -43.42 45.52 25.54
CA GLN A 133 -44.60 45.01 26.26
C GLN A 133 -45.21 43.82 25.50
N SER A 134 -45.53 42.74 26.21
CA SER A 134 -46.14 41.55 25.61
C SER A 134 -47.65 41.74 25.39
N LEU A 135 -48.18 41.15 24.32
CA LEU A 135 -49.62 41.15 24.03
C LEU A 135 -50.41 40.48 25.15
N GLU A 136 -49.89 39.37 25.70
CA GLU A 136 -50.51 38.64 26.83
C GLU A 136 -50.69 39.48 28.09
N SER A 137 -49.83 40.50 28.29
CA SER A 137 -49.92 41.37 29.47
C SER A 137 -50.98 42.47 29.34
N VAL A 138 -51.51 42.71 28.14
CA VAL A 138 -52.42 43.83 27.84
C VAL A 138 -53.74 43.38 27.22
N LEU A 139 -53.74 42.29 26.45
CA LEU A 139 -54.94 41.63 25.94
C LEU A 139 -55.21 40.41 26.83
N ASP A 140 -56.20 40.51 27.71
CA ASP A 140 -56.53 39.44 28.68
C ASP A 140 -57.16 38.18 28.04
N ASP A 141 -57.70 38.30 26.82
CA ASP A 141 -58.36 37.20 26.10
C ASP A 141 -57.43 36.53 25.07
N PRO A 142 -57.09 35.23 25.23
CA PRO A 142 -56.30 34.48 24.27
C PRO A 142 -56.87 34.44 22.85
N GLU A 143 -58.20 34.47 22.69
CA GLU A 143 -58.81 34.47 21.36
C GLU A 143 -58.65 35.83 20.66
N LEU A 144 -58.57 36.93 21.40
CA LEU A 144 -58.19 38.25 20.86
C LEU A 144 -56.72 38.29 20.45
N ILE A 145 -55.82 37.70 21.23
CA ILE A 145 -54.40 37.56 20.84
C ILE A 145 -54.29 36.75 19.55
N LYS A 146 -55.03 35.64 19.46
CA LYS A 146 -55.09 34.79 18.27
C LYS A 146 -55.68 35.53 17.07
N GLN A 147 -56.75 36.31 17.27
CA GLN A 147 -57.30 37.16 16.21
C GLN A 147 -56.27 38.17 15.73
N TYR A 148 -55.58 38.84 16.63
CA TYR A 148 -54.52 39.79 16.29
C TYR A 148 -53.38 39.12 15.51
N GLN A 149 -52.99 37.90 15.87
CA GLN A 149 -52.02 37.10 15.13
C GLN A 149 -52.49 36.74 13.71
N ILE A 150 -53.78 36.50 13.50
CA ILE A 150 -54.36 36.25 12.17
C ILE A 150 -54.30 37.51 11.30
N GLU A 151 -54.67 38.67 11.86
CA GLU A 151 -54.66 39.94 11.13
C GLU A 151 -53.24 40.41 10.80
N THR A 152 -52.28 40.11 11.67
CA THR A 152 -50.88 40.54 11.53
C THR A 152 -49.97 39.39 11.09
N SER A 153 -49.49 38.60 12.05
CA SER A 153 -48.59 37.46 11.89
C SER A 153 -48.75 36.49 13.05
N THR A 154 -48.62 35.20 12.78
CA THR A 154 -48.53 34.15 13.83
C THR A 154 -47.35 34.36 14.79
N GLN A 155 -46.36 35.17 14.42
CA GLN A 155 -45.23 35.52 15.27
C GLN A 155 -45.54 36.67 16.26
N SER A 156 -46.72 37.30 16.18
CA SER A 156 -47.10 38.44 17.02
C SER A 156 -47.15 38.06 18.50
N LYS A 157 -46.26 38.68 19.29
CA LYS A 157 -46.08 38.48 20.74
C LYS A 157 -46.05 39.78 21.53
N TYR A 158 -45.70 40.89 20.88
CA TYR A 158 -45.50 42.19 21.52
C TYR A 158 -46.41 43.26 20.93
N ILE A 159 -46.62 44.32 21.70
CA ILE A 159 -47.40 45.49 21.27
C ILE A 159 -46.57 46.33 20.30
N PRO A 160 -47.12 46.69 19.12
CA PRO A 160 -46.38 47.52 18.19
C PRO A 160 -46.18 48.92 18.75
N THR A 161 -44.93 49.37 18.79
CA THR A 161 -44.56 50.65 19.39
C THR A 161 -43.60 51.39 18.48
N THR A 162 -43.81 52.70 18.28
CA THR A 162 -42.84 53.55 17.57
C THR A 162 -41.83 54.08 18.58
N ILE A 163 -40.54 53.86 18.33
CA ILE A 163 -39.44 54.19 19.23
C ILE A 163 -38.41 54.99 18.45
N GLN A 164 -38.35 56.30 18.68
CA GLN A 164 -37.51 57.23 17.90
C GLN A 164 -37.81 57.13 16.38
N ASP A 165 -36.80 56.82 15.55
CA ASP A 165 -36.90 56.53 14.11
C ASP A 165 -37.11 55.04 13.80
N LEU A 166 -37.22 54.21 14.83
CA LEU A 166 -37.52 52.79 14.72
C LEU A 166 -38.98 52.49 15.05
N TRP A 167 -39.40 51.27 14.75
CA TRP A 167 -40.61 50.69 15.28
C TRP A 167 -40.38 49.23 15.67
N LEU A 168 -40.95 48.86 16.79
CA LEU A 168 -41.02 47.49 17.25
C LEU A 168 -42.19 46.80 16.53
N CYS A 169 -41.85 45.80 15.74
CA CYS A 169 -42.83 44.90 15.16
C CYS A 169 -43.40 43.99 16.25
N THR A 170 -44.64 43.54 16.05
CA THR A 170 -45.32 42.58 16.93
C THR A 170 -44.56 41.29 17.12
N CYS A 171 -43.73 40.87 16.15
CA CYS A 171 -42.85 39.70 16.32
C CYS A 171 -41.66 39.93 17.26
N GLY A 172 -41.47 41.16 17.76
CA GLY A 172 -40.36 41.57 18.62
C GLY A 172 -39.16 42.13 17.86
N LYS A 173 -39.24 42.22 16.52
CA LYS A 173 -38.15 42.73 15.69
C LYS A 173 -38.20 44.26 15.59
N LEU A 174 -37.09 44.93 15.89
CA LEU A 174 -36.93 46.36 15.62
C LEU A 174 -36.62 46.59 14.13
N ASN A 175 -37.29 47.57 13.52
CA ASN A 175 -37.14 47.91 12.10
C ASN A 175 -37.14 49.43 11.92
N ASN A 176 -36.50 49.91 10.87
CA ASN A 176 -36.53 51.32 10.44
C ASN A 176 -37.28 51.52 9.11
N THR A 177 -37.43 50.48 8.29
CA THR A 177 -38.20 50.52 7.05
C THR A 177 -39.69 50.25 7.31
N ASN A 178 -40.54 50.48 6.32
CA ASN A 178 -41.99 50.24 6.46
C ASN A 178 -42.41 48.77 6.52
N THR A 179 -41.48 47.83 6.43
CA THR A 179 -41.78 46.39 6.43
C THR A 179 -40.89 45.66 7.42
N CYS A 180 -41.49 44.80 8.25
CA CYS A 180 -40.70 44.04 9.22
C CYS A 180 -39.77 43.06 8.50
N THR A 181 -38.48 43.10 8.82
CA THR A 181 -37.45 42.20 8.27
C THR A 181 -37.67 40.74 8.66
N SER A 182 -38.26 40.49 9.83
CA SER A 182 -38.56 39.16 10.36
C SER A 182 -39.89 38.59 9.84
N CYS A 183 -41.04 39.16 10.22
CA CYS A 183 -42.35 38.62 9.82
C CYS A 183 -42.88 39.13 8.46
N ARG A 184 -42.18 40.08 7.80
CA ARG A 184 -42.52 40.66 6.49
C ARG A 184 -43.85 41.43 6.41
N VAL A 185 -44.49 41.67 7.54
CA VAL A 185 -45.71 42.48 7.62
C VAL A 185 -45.35 43.97 7.61
N SER A 186 -46.14 44.79 6.92
CA SER A 186 -45.97 46.24 6.88
C SER A 186 -46.30 46.88 8.23
N LYS A 187 -45.60 47.98 8.54
CA LYS A 187 -45.82 48.79 9.74
C LYS A 187 -47.28 49.22 9.84
N GLU A 188 -47.82 49.79 8.76
CA GLU A 188 -49.20 50.25 8.71
C GLU A 188 -50.20 49.14 9.04
N LYS A 189 -50.04 47.95 8.45
CA LYS A 189 -50.94 46.82 8.73
C LYS A 189 -50.89 46.41 10.20
N ILE A 190 -49.70 46.35 10.79
CA ILE A 190 -49.52 46.00 12.20
C ILE A 190 -50.18 46.99 13.14
N PHE A 191 -49.99 48.28 12.91
CA PHE A 191 -50.54 49.33 13.77
C PHE A 191 -52.06 49.47 13.59
N ASN A 192 -52.56 49.36 12.36
CA ASN A 192 -54.01 49.41 12.09
C ASN A 192 -54.75 48.20 12.68
N ALA A 193 -54.12 47.02 12.64
CA ALA A 193 -54.67 45.82 13.25
C ALA A 193 -54.68 45.88 14.79
N TYR A 194 -53.83 46.70 15.42
CA TYR A 194 -53.82 46.87 16.88
C TYR A 194 -54.86 47.90 17.31
N ASN A 195 -56.12 47.59 16.99
CA ASN A 195 -57.29 48.37 17.35
C ASN A 195 -58.27 47.46 18.08
N PRO A 196 -58.42 47.59 19.42
CA PRO A 196 -59.24 46.68 20.23
C PRO A 196 -60.67 46.52 19.72
N VAL A 197 -61.31 47.61 19.29
CA VAL A 197 -62.70 47.59 18.78
C VAL A 197 -62.81 46.77 17.50
N LEU A 198 -61.88 46.97 16.57
CA LEU A 198 -61.86 46.25 15.30
C LEU A 198 -61.54 44.76 15.51
N LEU A 199 -60.62 44.46 16.43
CA LEU A 199 -60.24 43.08 16.75
C LEU A 199 -61.38 42.29 17.37
N GLU A 200 -62.17 42.90 18.26
CA GLU A 200 -63.36 42.27 18.85
C GLU A 200 -64.41 41.95 17.80
N GLU A 201 -64.65 42.88 16.85
CA GLU A 201 -65.59 42.66 15.75
C GLU A 201 -65.13 41.50 14.84
N GLN A 202 -63.86 41.50 14.44
CA GLN A 202 -63.27 40.45 13.61
C GLN A 202 -63.24 39.09 14.32
N LEU A 203 -62.98 39.07 15.63
CA LEU A 203 -63.02 37.86 16.44
C LEU A 203 -64.41 37.23 16.42
N LYS A 204 -65.46 38.03 16.62
CA LYS A 204 -66.84 37.54 16.60
C LYS A 204 -67.19 36.89 15.26
N VAL A 205 -66.83 37.54 14.15
CA VAL A 205 -67.05 37.00 12.80
C VAL A 205 -66.32 35.66 12.62
N ARG A 206 -65.07 35.53 13.11
CA ARG A 206 -64.32 34.27 13.04
C ARG A 206 -65.00 33.17 13.85
N LEU A 207 -65.40 33.43 15.08
CA LEU A 207 -66.00 32.42 15.96
C LEU A 207 -67.31 31.88 15.40
N ASP A 208 -68.17 32.76 14.88
CA ASP A 208 -69.44 32.38 14.23
C ASP A 208 -69.17 31.50 12.98
N ALA A 209 -68.16 31.85 12.17
CA ALA A 209 -67.79 31.06 10.99
C ALA A 209 -67.18 29.70 11.35
N GLU A 210 -66.35 29.63 12.39
CA GLU A 210 -65.76 28.38 12.89
C GLU A 210 -66.84 27.43 13.44
N GLU A 211 -67.87 27.96 14.12
CA GLU A 211 -69.00 27.17 14.60
C GLU A 211 -69.80 26.55 13.45
N VAL A 212 -70.15 27.34 12.43
CA VAL A 212 -70.88 26.86 11.24
C VAL A 212 -70.08 25.77 10.51
N GLU A 213 -68.76 25.94 10.36
CA GLU A 213 -67.92 24.96 9.68
C GLU A 213 -67.74 23.68 10.51
N ARG A 214 -67.62 23.77 11.85
CA ARG A 214 -67.62 22.58 12.72
C ARG A 214 -68.89 21.76 12.55
N GLU A 215 -70.06 22.39 12.59
CA GLU A 215 -71.33 21.67 12.38
C GLU A 215 -71.42 21.02 11.00
N ARG A 216 -70.88 21.69 9.96
CA ARG A 216 -70.86 21.15 8.60
C ARG A 216 -69.93 19.94 8.50
N GLN A 217 -68.75 20.00 9.09
CA GLN A 217 -67.79 18.90 9.10
C GLN A 217 -68.31 17.71 9.89
N GLU A 218 -68.97 17.94 11.02
CA GLU A 218 -69.64 16.87 11.78
C GLU A 218 -70.74 16.20 10.96
N ARG A 219 -71.59 16.97 10.27
CA ARG A 219 -72.61 16.43 9.36
C ARG A 219 -72.00 15.61 8.22
N ILE A 220 -70.91 16.07 7.59
CA ILE A 220 -70.22 15.33 6.52
C ILE A 220 -69.55 14.07 7.08
N ALA A 221 -68.91 14.15 8.24
CA ALA A 221 -68.26 13.02 8.89
C ALA A 221 -69.28 11.93 9.25
N GLU A 222 -70.44 12.31 9.79
CA GLU A 222 -71.54 11.40 10.11
C GLU A 222 -72.03 10.66 8.85
N ILE A 223 -72.29 11.40 7.75
CA ILE A 223 -72.71 10.81 6.46
C ILE A 223 -71.64 9.87 5.92
N SER A 224 -70.37 10.28 5.95
CA SER A 224 -69.26 9.45 5.46
C SER A 224 -69.08 8.15 6.27
N ARG A 225 -69.30 8.19 7.60
CA ARG A 225 -69.27 7.01 8.47
C ARG A 225 -70.40 6.05 8.10
N GLN A 226 -71.61 6.56 7.89
CA GLN A 226 -72.76 5.74 7.48
C GLN A 226 -72.53 5.08 6.11
N GLU A 227 -72.03 5.81 5.12
CA GLU A 227 -71.70 5.26 3.79
C GLU A 227 -70.56 4.22 3.85
N ALA A 228 -69.51 4.49 4.64
CA ALA A 228 -68.40 3.57 4.83
C ALA A 228 -68.85 2.26 5.51
N GLU A 229 -69.75 2.30 6.48
CA GLU A 229 -70.33 1.11 7.08
C GLU A 229 -71.19 0.31 6.10
N GLN A 230 -72.01 0.99 5.30
CA GLN A 230 -72.79 0.33 4.24
C GLN A 230 -71.88 -0.32 3.18
N GLN A 231 -70.81 0.36 2.75
CA GLN A 231 -69.82 -0.21 1.85
C GLN A 231 -69.06 -1.37 2.48
N LYS A 232 -68.66 -1.29 3.75
CA LYS A 232 -68.03 -2.39 4.48
C LYS A 232 -68.96 -3.60 4.59
N ARG A 233 -70.26 -3.41 4.81
CA ARG A 233 -71.27 -4.49 4.81
C ARG A 233 -71.40 -5.14 3.42
N LYS A 234 -71.41 -4.35 2.33
CA LYS A 234 -71.45 -4.86 0.94
C LYS A 234 -70.14 -5.59 0.57
N LYS A 235 -68.98 -5.00 0.87
CA LYS A 235 -67.64 -5.57 0.64
C LYS A 235 -67.41 -6.82 1.47
N ARG A 236 -67.82 -6.89 2.75
CA ARG A 236 -67.74 -8.14 3.54
C ARG A 236 -68.50 -9.29 2.89
N LYS A 237 -69.69 -9.04 2.33
CA LYS A 237 -70.46 -10.06 1.61
C LYS A 237 -69.77 -10.52 0.31
N GLN A 238 -69.08 -9.63 -0.42
CA GLN A 238 -68.26 -9.99 -1.60
C GLN A 238 -66.94 -10.66 -1.25
N ILE A 239 -66.23 -10.16 -0.23
CA ILE A 239 -64.96 -10.70 0.28
C ILE A 239 -65.18 -12.12 0.77
N VAL A 240 -66.22 -12.43 1.56
CA VAL A 240 -66.47 -13.82 1.99
C VAL A 240 -66.66 -14.79 0.81
N ARG A 241 -67.20 -14.33 -0.34
CA ARG A 241 -67.25 -15.13 -1.58
C ARG A 241 -65.88 -15.26 -2.26
N ILE A 242 -65.07 -14.20 -2.30
CA ILE A 242 -63.75 -14.16 -2.96
C ILE A 242 -62.67 -14.86 -2.11
N THR A 243 -62.68 -14.71 -0.78
CA THR A 243 -61.72 -15.29 0.18
C THR A 243 -61.71 -16.81 0.13
N ARG A 244 -62.85 -17.46 -0.14
CA ARG A 244 -62.88 -18.92 -0.37
C ARG A 244 -62.09 -19.36 -1.62
N VAL A 245 -61.93 -18.49 -2.61
CA VAL A 245 -61.19 -18.76 -3.86
C VAL A 245 -59.73 -18.27 -3.76
N THR A 246 -59.50 -17.12 -3.13
CA THR A 246 -58.16 -16.51 -3.01
C THR A 246 -57.27 -17.22 -1.99
N VAL A 247 -57.80 -17.79 -0.91
CA VAL A 247 -56.99 -18.59 0.03
C VAL A 247 -56.36 -19.80 -0.67
N VAL A 248 -57.08 -20.44 -1.60
CA VAL A 248 -56.53 -21.55 -2.39
C VAL A 248 -55.43 -21.07 -3.34
N ILE A 249 -55.64 -19.94 -4.03
CA ILE A 249 -54.64 -19.36 -4.97
C ILE A 249 -53.39 -18.88 -4.24
N VAL A 250 -53.52 -18.25 -3.07
CA VAL A 250 -52.38 -17.76 -2.27
C VAL A 250 -51.55 -18.93 -1.74
N ILE A 251 -52.18 -20.02 -1.32
CA ILE A 251 -51.46 -21.24 -0.91
C ILE A 251 -50.68 -21.81 -2.11
N VAL A 252 -51.30 -21.90 -3.29
CA VAL A 252 -50.63 -22.39 -4.51
C VAL A 252 -49.47 -21.47 -4.92
N LEU A 253 -49.64 -20.15 -4.92
CA LEU A 253 -48.58 -19.20 -5.25
C LEU A 253 -47.45 -19.20 -4.22
N SER A 254 -47.76 -19.42 -2.94
CA SER A 254 -46.76 -19.53 -1.87
C SER A 254 -45.94 -20.82 -2.02
N ILE A 255 -46.57 -21.93 -2.40
CA ILE A 255 -45.89 -23.20 -2.73
C ILE A 255 -44.98 -23.02 -3.96
N ILE A 256 -45.45 -22.32 -5.00
CA ILE A 256 -44.65 -22.02 -6.20
C ILE A 256 -43.47 -21.12 -5.86
N ALA A 257 -43.66 -20.05 -5.07
CA ALA A 257 -42.59 -19.15 -4.65
C ALA A 257 -41.55 -19.86 -3.76
N PHE A 258 -42.01 -20.74 -2.87
CA PHE A 258 -41.14 -21.59 -2.06
C PHE A 258 -40.33 -22.55 -2.95
N ALA A 259 -40.97 -23.23 -3.90
CA ALA A 259 -40.29 -24.10 -4.87
C ALA A 259 -39.28 -23.32 -5.73
N TRP A 260 -39.61 -22.09 -6.13
CA TRP A 260 -38.71 -21.23 -6.90
C TRP A 260 -37.43 -20.87 -6.13
N THR A 261 -37.58 -20.46 -4.88
CA THR A 261 -36.46 -20.00 -4.05
C THR A 261 -35.60 -21.13 -3.49
N LYS A 262 -36.20 -22.28 -3.17
CA LYS A 262 -35.49 -23.39 -2.51
C LYS A 262 -35.04 -24.51 -3.44
N ILE A 263 -35.67 -24.66 -4.61
CA ILE A 263 -35.40 -25.79 -5.51
C ILE A 263 -34.93 -25.30 -6.88
N ILE A 264 -35.74 -24.49 -7.58
CA ILE A 264 -35.50 -24.16 -8.99
C ILE A 264 -34.29 -23.24 -9.17
N ASN A 265 -34.25 -22.10 -8.47
CA ASN A 265 -33.15 -21.14 -8.62
C ASN A 265 -31.78 -21.73 -8.20
N PRO A 266 -31.64 -22.37 -7.02
CA PRO A 266 -30.39 -23.03 -6.66
C PRO A 266 -29.96 -24.10 -7.68
N SER A 267 -30.91 -24.87 -8.24
CA SER A 267 -30.57 -25.86 -9.28
C SER A 267 -30.05 -25.24 -10.57
N ILE A 268 -30.61 -24.11 -11.00
CA ILE A 268 -30.15 -23.39 -12.21
C ILE A 268 -28.75 -22.82 -11.97
N GLN A 269 -28.54 -22.16 -10.83
CA GLN A 269 -27.23 -21.61 -10.47
C GLN A 269 -26.18 -22.72 -10.33
N TYR A 270 -26.54 -23.85 -9.74
CA TYR A 270 -25.66 -25.01 -9.65
C TYR A 270 -25.27 -25.52 -11.03
N SER A 271 -26.22 -25.70 -11.95
CA SER A 271 -25.93 -26.11 -13.33
C SER A 271 -25.04 -25.10 -14.07
N LYS A 272 -25.18 -23.81 -13.77
CA LYS A 272 -24.34 -22.76 -14.33
C LYS A 272 -22.91 -22.82 -13.78
N ALA A 273 -22.77 -23.04 -12.47
CA ALA A 273 -21.48 -23.24 -11.82
C ALA A 273 -20.75 -24.47 -12.36
N GLU A 274 -21.45 -25.59 -12.56
CA GLU A 274 -20.89 -26.78 -13.21
C GLU A 274 -20.42 -26.47 -14.63
N SER A 275 -21.20 -25.72 -15.41
CA SER A 275 -20.76 -25.34 -16.77
C SER A 275 -19.51 -24.47 -16.77
N TYR A 276 -19.31 -23.58 -15.79
CA TYR A 276 -18.06 -22.82 -15.66
C TYR A 276 -16.92 -23.72 -15.23
N TYR A 277 -17.16 -24.58 -14.23
CA TYR A 277 -16.19 -25.54 -13.71
C TYR A 277 -15.67 -26.49 -14.80
N GLU A 278 -16.57 -27.06 -15.62
CA GLU A 278 -16.20 -27.94 -16.74
C GLU A 278 -15.42 -27.23 -17.86
N LYS A 279 -15.56 -25.90 -17.96
CA LYS A 279 -14.83 -25.07 -18.93
C LYS A 279 -13.48 -24.57 -18.39
N GLY A 280 -13.12 -24.90 -17.14
CA GLY A 280 -11.93 -24.37 -16.47
C GLY A 280 -12.06 -22.91 -16.03
N ASP A 281 -13.26 -22.31 -16.08
CA ASP A 281 -13.50 -20.95 -15.60
C ASP A 281 -13.79 -20.99 -14.09
N TYR A 282 -12.75 -21.30 -13.32
CA TYR A 282 -12.87 -21.54 -11.89
C TYR A 282 -13.23 -20.27 -11.12
N ASP A 283 -12.76 -19.09 -11.52
CA ASP A 283 -13.14 -17.81 -10.91
C ASP A 283 -14.66 -17.62 -10.88
N ASN A 284 -15.35 -17.80 -12.01
CA ASN A 284 -16.80 -17.68 -12.08
C ASN A 284 -17.51 -18.83 -11.34
N ALA A 285 -16.97 -20.05 -11.40
CA ALA A 285 -17.53 -21.20 -10.69
C ALA A 285 -17.48 -21.00 -9.15
N ILE A 286 -16.36 -20.50 -8.61
CA ILE A 286 -16.14 -20.22 -7.19
C ILE A 286 -17.20 -19.25 -6.65
N VAL A 287 -17.45 -18.15 -7.37
CA VAL A 287 -18.45 -17.14 -6.96
C VAL A 287 -19.82 -17.79 -6.79
N ILE A 288 -20.26 -18.58 -7.77
CA ILE A 288 -21.59 -19.18 -7.75
C ILE A 288 -21.68 -20.31 -6.71
N TYR A 289 -20.67 -21.19 -6.60
CA TYR A 289 -20.67 -22.24 -5.57
C TYR A 289 -20.68 -21.66 -4.15
N LYS A 290 -19.98 -20.55 -3.92
CA LYS A 290 -20.00 -19.83 -2.65
C LYS A 290 -21.39 -19.29 -2.30
N GLU A 291 -22.10 -18.72 -3.27
CA GLU A 291 -23.48 -18.24 -3.08
C GLU A 291 -24.47 -19.39 -2.82
N LEU A 292 -24.24 -20.56 -3.40
CA LEU A 292 -25.06 -21.75 -3.23
C LEU A 292 -24.95 -22.40 -1.83
N GLY A 293 -23.83 -22.20 -1.13
CA GLY A 293 -23.61 -22.71 0.22
C GLY A 293 -23.74 -24.24 0.29
N GLU A 294 -24.61 -24.74 1.17
CA GLU A 294 -24.84 -26.18 1.40
C GLU A 294 -25.74 -26.86 0.34
N TYR A 295 -26.06 -26.19 -0.77
CA TYR A 295 -26.86 -26.80 -1.82
C TYR A 295 -26.08 -27.90 -2.56
N LYS A 296 -26.57 -29.15 -2.47
CA LYS A 296 -25.87 -30.35 -2.98
C LYS A 296 -24.43 -30.43 -2.44
N ASP A 297 -23.46 -30.67 -3.31
CA ASP A 297 -22.03 -30.74 -3.06
C ASP A 297 -21.31 -29.40 -3.37
N SER A 298 -22.03 -28.27 -3.43
CA SER A 298 -21.43 -26.95 -3.72
C SER A 298 -20.27 -26.57 -2.80
N VAL A 299 -20.28 -26.97 -1.52
CA VAL A 299 -19.14 -26.76 -0.61
C VAL A 299 -17.89 -27.52 -1.07
N GLN A 300 -18.06 -28.77 -1.52
CA GLN A 300 -16.96 -29.61 -1.99
C GLN A 300 -16.46 -29.12 -3.35
N LYS A 301 -17.40 -28.78 -4.25
CA LYS A 301 -17.10 -28.18 -5.56
C LYS A 301 -16.41 -26.83 -5.44
N LEU A 302 -16.79 -26.01 -4.47
CA LEU A 302 -16.12 -24.75 -4.15
C LEU A 302 -14.66 -25.00 -3.75
N ALA A 303 -14.42 -25.91 -2.81
CA ALA A 303 -13.06 -26.25 -2.37
C ALA A 303 -12.22 -26.78 -3.54
N SER A 304 -12.80 -27.66 -4.36
CA SER A 304 -12.16 -28.20 -5.57
C SER A 304 -11.87 -27.12 -6.61
N ALA A 305 -12.79 -26.17 -6.83
CA ALA A 305 -12.61 -25.08 -7.78
C ALA A 305 -11.51 -24.11 -7.32
N ILE A 306 -11.43 -23.83 -6.01
CA ILE A 306 -10.36 -23.01 -5.43
C ILE A 306 -8.99 -23.68 -5.63
N ASP A 307 -8.87 -24.98 -5.32
CA ASP A 307 -7.62 -25.73 -5.51
C ASP A 307 -7.16 -25.70 -6.98
N LEU A 308 -8.08 -25.93 -7.92
CA LEU A 308 -7.77 -25.89 -9.35
C LEU A 308 -7.42 -24.48 -9.84
N ASN A 309 -8.10 -23.44 -9.34
CA ASN A 309 -7.79 -22.05 -9.68
C ASN A 309 -6.41 -21.63 -9.17
N ASP A 310 -6.07 -22.02 -7.92
CA ASP A 310 -4.76 -21.75 -7.33
C ASP A 310 -3.64 -22.44 -8.14
N LYS A 311 -3.90 -23.64 -8.66
CA LYS A 311 -2.99 -24.35 -9.58
C LYS A 311 -2.87 -23.65 -10.94
N ASP A 312 -3.97 -23.27 -11.58
CA ASP A 312 -3.95 -22.51 -12.84
C ASP A 312 -3.15 -21.20 -12.71
N GLN A 313 -3.34 -20.50 -11.58
CA GLN A 313 -2.63 -19.27 -11.30
C GLN A 313 -1.14 -19.51 -11.02
N ALA A 314 -0.80 -20.56 -10.26
CA ALA A 314 0.59 -20.93 -10.00
C ALA A 314 1.31 -21.32 -11.30
N TYR A 315 0.67 -22.09 -12.17
CA TYR A 315 1.20 -22.47 -13.48
C TYR A 315 1.43 -21.25 -14.38
N SER A 316 0.43 -20.38 -14.50
CA SER A 316 0.55 -19.14 -15.28
C SER A 316 1.68 -18.23 -14.76
N SER A 317 1.82 -18.15 -13.43
CA SER A 317 2.89 -17.39 -12.79
C SER A 317 4.26 -18.03 -13.03
N ALA A 318 4.36 -19.35 -12.97
CA ALA A 318 5.59 -20.10 -13.24
C ALA A 318 6.08 -19.85 -14.68
N LEU A 319 5.18 -19.91 -15.68
CA LEU A 319 5.51 -19.56 -17.07
C LEU A 319 5.97 -18.10 -17.21
N SER A 320 5.34 -17.17 -16.49
CA SER A 320 5.77 -15.76 -16.51
C SER A 320 7.18 -15.58 -15.94
N LEU A 321 7.51 -16.27 -14.85
CA LEU A 321 8.84 -16.24 -14.24
C LEU A 321 9.88 -16.90 -15.15
N PHE A 322 9.52 -18.03 -15.76
CA PHE A 322 10.35 -18.71 -16.75
C PHE A 322 10.71 -17.78 -17.92
N ASN A 323 9.72 -17.13 -18.53
CA ASN A 323 9.95 -16.19 -19.62
C ASN A 323 10.74 -14.94 -19.21
N ALA A 324 10.78 -14.64 -17.90
CA ALA A 324 11.60 -13.56 -17.33
C ALA A 324 13.02 -14.00 -16.96
N GLY A 325 13.39 -15.27 -17.20
CA GLY A 325 14.69 -15.84 -16.83
C GLY A 325 14.85 -16.13 -15.33
N GLN A 326 13.76 -16.10 -14.55
CA GLN A 326 13.78 -16.36 -13.11
C GLN A 326 13.56 -17.85 -12.81
N TYR A 327 14.49 -18.69 -13.27
CA TYR A 327 14.32 -20.14 -13.34
C TYR A 327 14.14 -20.83 -11.98
N LEU A 328 14.87 -20.41 -10.94
CA LEU A 328 14.73 -20.98 -9.59
C LEU A 328 13.35 -20.71 -8.98
N ASP A 329 12.78 -19.53 -9.21
CA ASP A 329 11.44 -19.19 -8.71
C ASP A 329 10.34 -19.85 -9.56
N ALA A 330 10.56 -19.96 -10.88
CA ALA A 330 9.70 -20.73 -11.76
C ALA A 330 9.62 -22.21 -11.32
N LEU A 331 10.76 -22.85 -11.01
CA LEU A 331 10.81 -24.22 -10.49
C LEU A 331 9.96 -24.43 -9.25
N ARG A 332 10.07 -23.54 -8.25
CA ARG A 332 9.29 -23.62 -7.00
C ARG A 332 7.78 -23.57 -7.24
N LEU A 333 7.34 -22.85 -8.28
CA LEU A 333 5.93 -22.81 -8.64
C LEU A 333 5.53 -24.02 -9.47
N PHE A 334 6.36 -24.45 -10.42
CA PHE A 334 6.12 -25.65 -11.22
C PHE A 334 6.01 -26.93 -10.37
N GLU A 335 6.73 -27.04 -9.26
CA GLU A 335 6.61 -28.14 -8.29
C GLU A 335 5.20 -28.27 -7.68
N LYS A 336 4.39 -27.21 -7.71
CA LYS A 336 3.03 -27.20 -7.18
C LYS A 336 1.96 -27.57 -8.19
N VAL A 337 2.33 -27.74 -9.47
CA VAL A 337 1.39 -27.87 -10.62
C VAL A 337 1.79 -29.04 -11.53
N TYR A 338 2.00 -30.21 -10.95
CA TYR A 338 2.48 -31.40 -11.67
C TYR A 338 1.46 -31.97 -12.67
N GLU A 339 0.20 -31.56 -12.60
CA GLU A 339 -0.88 -32.07 -13.45
C GLU A 339 -0.89 -31.51 -14.88
N TYR A 340 -0.15 -30.43 -15.14
CA TYR A 340 -0.10 -29.82 -16.48
C TYR A 340 0.87 -30.61 -17.37
N PRO A 341 0.46 -31.03 -18.58
CA PRO A 341 1.24 -31.95 -19.42
C PRO A 341 2.66 -31.49 -19.76
N ASP A 342 2.89 -30.18 -19.77
CA ASP A 342 4.12 -29.54 -20.20
C ASP A 342 5.01 -29.08 -19.04
N VAL A 343 4.54 -29.19 -17.79
CA VAL A 343 5.31 -28.74 -16.61
C VAL A 343 6.60 -29.52 -16.45
N THR A 344 6.59 -30.83 -16.72
CA THR A 344 7.82 -31.63 -16.69
C THR A 344 8.87 -31.09 -17.66
N TYR A 345 8.44 -30.70 -18.87
CA TYR A 345 9.32 -30.09 -19.86
C TYR A 345 9.86 -28.73 -19.39
N TYR A 346 9.00 -27.84 -18.91
CA TYR A 346 9.44 -26.53 -18.42
C TYR A 346 10.34 -26.60 -17.18
N ARG A 347 10.14 -27.60 -16.31
CA ARG A 347 11.07 -27.88 -15.19
C ARG A 347 12.43 -28.34 -15.72
N GLY A 348 12.44 -29.24 -16.70
CA GLY A 348 13.66 -29.63 -17.41
C GLY A 348 14.38 -28.42 -17.99
N LYS A 349 13.65 -27.52 -18.69
CA LYS A 349 14.19 -26.27 -19.21
C LYS A 349 14.78 -25.39 -18.12
N CYS A 350 14.09 -25.21 -17.00
CA CYS A 350 14.63 -24.42 -15.90
C CYS A 350 15.95 -24.99 -15.38
N TYR A 351 16.03 -26.32 -15.19
CA TYR A 351 17.27 -26.98 -14.76
C TYR A 351 18.38 -26.86 -15.80
N PHE A 352 18.03 -26.95 -17.08
CA PHE A 352 18.97 -26.80 -18.19
C PHE A 352 19.60 -25.40 -18.21
N GLU A 353 18.79 -24.36 -18.04
CA GLU A 353 19.21 -22.96 -18.07
C GLU A 353 20.03 -22.54 -16.83
N ILE A 354 19.93 -23.28 -15.72
CA ILE A 354 20.79 -23.11 -14.55
C ILE A 354 21.96 -24.10 -14.53
N GLU A 355 22.27 -24.71 -15.69
CA GLU A 355 23.41 -25.62 -15.92
C GLU A 355 23.37 -26.91 -15.07
N SER A 356 22.19 -27.25 -14.54
CA SER A 356 21.92 -28.50 -13.82
C SER A 356 21.47 -29.59 -14.81
N TYR A 357 22.35 -29.90 -15.76
CA TYR A 357 22.02 -30.72 -16.93
C TYR A 357 21.58 -32.14 -16.58
N LYS A 358 22.12 -32.74 -15.52
CA LYS A 358 21.73 -34.09 -15.08
C LYS A 358 20.25 -34.14 -14.68
N GLN A 359 19.80 -33.21 -13.85
CA GLN A 359 18.40 -33.09 -13.44
C GLN A 359 17.49 -32.74 -14.62
N ALA A 360 17.98 -31.91 -15.55
CA ALA A 360 17.24 -31.58 -16.77
C ALA A 360 16.99 -32.83 -17.62
N ILE A 361 18.03 -33.63 -17.86
CA ILE A 361 17.94 -34.89 -18.63
C ILE A 361 16.97 -35.87 -17.96
N GLU A 362 17.07 -36.07 -16.65
CA GLU A 362 16.15 -36.96 -15.91
C GLU A 362 14.68 -36.57 -16.15
N LEU A 363 14.36 -35.27 -16.08
CA LEU A 363 13.00 -34.78 -16.35
C LEU A 363 12.58 -34.90 -17.82
N TYR A 364 13.49 -34.68 -18.76
CA TYR A 364 13.21 -34.84 -20.18
C TYR A 364 12.96 -36.31 -20.56
N GLU A 365 13.67 -37.24 -19.93
CA GLU A 365 13.48 -38.68 -20.11
C GLU A 365 12.13 -39.16 -19.55
N GLU A 366 11.61 -38.50 -18.51
CA GLU A 366 10.26 -38.75 -17.97
C GLU A 366 9.14 -38.34 -18.94
N LEU A 367 9.42 -37.52 -19.96
CA LEU A 367 8.41 -37.12 -20.94
C LEU A 367 7.96 -38.32 -21.78
N GLY A 368 6.65 -38.60 -21.71
CA GLY A 368 6.00 -39.62 -22.52
C GLY A 368 6.16 -39.35 -24.03
N ASN A 369 6.15 -40.41 -24.82
CA ASN A 369 6.35 -40.34 -26.28
C ASN A 369 5.28 -39.51 -27.01
N ASP A 370 4.10 -39.35 -26.40
CA ASP A 370 2.99 -38.57 -26.96
C ASP A 370 3.07 -37.07 -26.59
N SER A 371 4.12 -36.62 -25.89
CA SER A 371 4.33 -35.21 -25.52
C SER A 371 4.67 -34.36 -26.75
N ASP A 372 3.99 -33.22 -26.89
CA ASP A 372 4.27 -32.22 -27.93
C ASP A 372 5.73 -31.70 -27.87
N PHE A 373 6.36 -31.77 -26.69
CA PHE A 373 7.73 -31.32 -26.45
C PHE A 373 8.79 -32.41 -26.59
N LYS A 374 8.41 -33.65 -26.96
CA LYS A 374 9.34 -34.78 -26.97
C LYS A 374 10.56 -34.55 -27.85
N ASN A 375 10.36 -34.05 -29.07
CA ASN A 375 11.45 -33.79 -30.01
C ASN A 375 12.40 -32.68 -29.54
N ASP A 376 11.89 -31.69 -28.81
CA ASP A 376 12.72 -30.60 -28.30
C ASP A 376 13.50 -31.06 -27.07
N ALA A 377 12.85 -31.79 -26.17
CA ALA A 377 13.49 -32.46 -25.05
C ALA A 377 14.60 -33.43 -25.50
N GLU A 378 14.39 -34.20 -26.58
CA GLU A 378 15.42 -35.10 -27.13
C GLU A 378 16.66 -34.34 -27.61
N LYS A 379 16.50 -33.17 -28.24
CA LYS A 379 17.65 -32.33 -28.63
C LYS A 379 18.39 -31.80 -27.40
N GLU A 380 17.64 -31.33 -26.40
CA GLU A 380 18.20 -30.78 -25.17
C GLU A 380 18.87 -31.85 -24.31
N ILE A 381 18.42 -33.12 -24.36
CA ILE A 381 19.14 -34.24 -23.77
C ILE A 381 20.50 -34.42 -24.43
N LEU A 382 20.57 -34.40 -25.76
CA LEU A 382 21.83 -34.53 -26.49
C LEU A 382 22.78 -33.37 -26.17
N GLU A 383 22.25 -32.15 -26.08
CA GLU A 383 23.01 -30.97 -25.68
C GLU A 383 23.47 -31.04 -24.21
N GLY A 384 22.63 -31.54 -23.30
CA GLY A 384 22.98 -31.74 -21.90
C GLY A 384 24.07 -32.78 -21.70
N TYR A 385 24.03 -33.89 -22.44
CA TYR A 385 25.13 -34.87 -22.44
C TYR A 385 26.44 -34.27 -22.94
N TYR A 386 26.37 -33.37 -23.92
CA TYR A 386 27.55 -32.66 -24.40
C TYR A 386 28.16 -31.77 -23.31
N TYR A 387 27.35 -30.95 -22.63
CA TYR A 387 27.84 -30.09 -21.56
C TYR A 387 28.35 -30.86 -20.33
N LEU A 388 27.69 -31.95 -19.93
CA LEU A 388 28.20 -32.84 -18.88
C LEU A 388 29.55 -33.48 -19.28
N GLY A 389 29.71 -33.82 -20.56
CA GLY A 389 30.96 -34.31 -21.12
C GLY A 389 32.08 -33.28 -21.05
N LEU A 390 31.78 -32.02 -21.42
CA LEU A 390 32.73 -30.90 -21.34
C LEU A 390 33.10 -30.54 -19.89
N ASP A 391 32.15 -30.57 -18.95
CA ASP A 391 32.43 -30.34 -17.53
C ASP A 391 33.36 -31.42 -16.97
N ALA A 392 33.07 -32.70 -17.25
CA ALA A 392 33.94 -33.82 -16.89
C ALA A 392 35.34 -33.68 -17.52
N LEU A 393 35.44 -33.19 -18.76
CA LEU A 393 36.71 -32.92 -19.42
C LEU A 393 37.54 -31.83 -18.72
N ARG A 394 36.90 -30.75 -18.28
CA ARG A 394 37.56 -29.67 -17.53
C ARG A 394 38.09 -30.18 -16.19
N ASN A 395 37.37 -31.12 -15.56
CA ASN A 395 37.74 -31.74 -14.29
C ASN A 395 38.73 -32.93 -14.45
N GLY A 396 39.21 -33.19 -15.68
CA GLY A 396 40.12 -34.29 -15.98
C GLY A 396 39.52 -35.69 -15.79
N GLU A 397 38.19 -35.80 -15.79
CA GLU A 397 37.44 -37.04 -15.58
C GLU A 397 37.15 -37.75 -16.91
N PHE A 398 38.22 -38.12 -17.62
CA PHE A 398 38.14 -38.63 -18.99
C PHE A 398 37.17 -39.81 -19.19
N SER A 399 37.07 -40.72 -18.22
CA SER A 399 36.13 -41.85 -18.32
C SER A 399 34.67 -41.40 -18.24
N ILE A 400 34.36 -40.41 -17.39
CA ILE A 400 33.02 -39.85 -17.24
C ILE A 400 32.69 -38.99 -18.47
N ALA A 401 33.66 -38.20 -18.93
CA ALA A 401 33.55 -37.41 -20.15
C ALA A 401 33.22 -38.29 -21.36
N GLU A 402 33.95 -39.39 -21.57
CA GLU A 402 33.65 -40.34 -22.65
C GLU A 402 32.25 -40.95 -22.49
N GLU A 403 31.84 -41.30 -21.28
CA GLU A 403 30.51 -41.87 -21.05
C GLU A 403 29.41 -40.93 -21.56
N TYR A 404 29.52 -39.64 -21.27
CA TYR A 404 28.54 -38.63 -21.68
C TYR A 404 28.69 -38.24 -23.16
N LEU A 405 29.90 -37.98 -23.65
CA LEU A 405 30.15 -37.57 -25.03
C LEU A 405 29.75 -38.66 -26.04
N ASN A 406 29.87 -39.95 -25.69
CA ASN A 406 29.40 -41.04 -26.55
C ASN A 406 27.86 -41.12 -26.65
N LYS A 407 27.12 -40.45 -25.78
CA LYS A 407 25.65 -40.38 -25.83
C LYS A 407 25.14 -39.27 -26.76
N THR A 408 26.03 -38.48 -27.36
CA THR A 408 25.64 -37.31 -28.16
C THR A 408 26.52 -37.06 -29.39
N GLU A 409 25.91 -36.53 -30.44
CA GLU A 409 26.60 -35.97 -31.61
C GLU A 409 26.48 -34.44 -31.68
N TYR A 410 26.03 -33.81 -30.60
CA TYR A 410 25.88 -32.36 -30.50
C TYR A 410 27.24 -31.66 -30.36
N GLY A 411 27.34 -30.44 -30.90
CA GLY A 411 28.54 -29.60 -30.77
C GLY A 411 29.76 -30.24 -31.43
N ASP A 412 30.90 -30.18 -30.75
CA ASP A 412 32.16 -30.80 -31.17
C ASP A 412 32.46 -32.10 -30.39
N SER A 413 31.41 -32.84 -29.98
CA SER A 413 31.56 -34.05 -29.17
C SER A 413 32.49 -35.11 -29.77
N LYS A 414 32.54 -35.19 -31.10
CA LYS A 414 33.41 -36.13 -31.83
C LYS A 414 34.88 -35.71 -31.77
N GLU A 415 35.14 -34.42 -31.92
CA GLU A 415 36.46 -33.81 -31.78
C GLU A 415 36.96 -33.93 -30.32
N ALA A 416 36.08 -33.68 -29.36
CA ALA A 416 36.37 -33.87 -27.94
C ALA A 416 36.76 -35.33 -27.63
N LEU A 417 36.02 -36.32 -28.14
CA LEU A 417 36.37 -37.74 -27.99
C LEU A 417 37.73 -38.08 -28.63
N GLN A 418 38.06 -37.52 -29.79
CA GLN A 418 39.38 -37.72 -30.42
C GLN A 418 40.52 -37.14 -29.57
N ILE A 419 40.28 -36.02 -28.88
CA ILE A 419 41.24 -35.43 -27.95
C ILE A 419 41.43 -36.32 -26.73
N ILE A 420 40.36 -36.91 -26.19
CA ILE A 420 40.47 -37.88 -25.09
C ILE A 420 41.33 -39.08 -25.52
N GLU A 421 41.06 -39.64 -26.70
CA GLU A 421 41.87 -40.75 -27.24
C GLU A 421 43.34 -40.35 -27.41
N LYS A 422 43.60 -39.14 -27.92
CA LYS A 422 44.96 -38.60 -28.06
C LYS A 422 45.66 -38.49 -26.71
N ILE A 423 45.03 -37.86 -25.73
CA ILE A 423 45.56 -37.68 -24.36
C ILE A 423 45.86 -39.05 -23.73
N LYS A 424 44.97 -40.02 -23.87
CA LYS A 424 45.20 -41.40 -23.38
C LYS A 424 46.36 -42.11 -24.07
N GLN A 425 46.55 -41.89 -25.36
CA GLN A 425 47.69 -42.44 -26.12
C GLN A 425 49.01 -41.81 -25.69
N GLU A 426 49.00 -40.55 -25.27
CA GLU A 426 50.18 -39.86 -24.73
C GLU A 426 50.61 -40.42 -23.36
N LYS A 427 49.73 -41.14 -22.64
CA LYS A 427 50.06 -41.91 -21.43
C LYS A 427 50.77 -41.11 -20.32
N TRP A 428 50.57 -39.79 -20.26
CA TRP A 428 51.14 -38.93 -19.22
C TRP A 428 50.35 -38.93 -17.93
N ILE A 429 49.05 -39.22 -17.99
CA ILE A 429 48.15 -39.08 -16.83
C ILE A 429 48.32 -40.27 -15.90
N GLY A 430 48.57 -39.99 -14.64
CA GLY A 430 48.75 -41.02 -13.63
C GLY A 430 49.32 -40.48 -12.34
N ILE A 431 49.39 -41.36 -11.33
CA ILE A 431 50.20 -41.14 -10.13
C ILE A 431 51.41 -42.03 -10.30
N TYR A 432 52.58 -41.46 -10.17
CA TYR A 432 53.86 -42.11 -10.33
C TYR A 432 54.54 -42.09 -8.96
N ARG A 433 55.07 -43.24 -8.51
CA ARG A 433 55.83 -43.33 -7.25
C ARG A 433 57.28 -43.76 -7.50
N ASN A 434 58.20 -43.22 -6.70
CA ASN A 434 59.59 -43.66 -6.71
C ASN A 434 59.69 -45.05 -6.08
N ASP A 435 60.25 -46.02 -6.81
CA ASP A 435 60.40 -47.41 -6.35
C ASP A 435 61.34 -47.56 -5.13
N GLU A 436 62.23 -46.58 -4.90
CA GLU A 436 63.23 -46.60 -3.82
C GLU A 436 62.80 -45.77 -2.59
N ASP A 437 61.86 -44.84 -2.76
CA ASP A 437 61.33 -43.97 -1.71
C ASP A 437 59.83 -43.68 -1.90
N ASP A 438 58.98 -44.41 -1.19
CA ASP A 438 57.51 -44.27 -1.25
C ASP A 438 56.98 -42.88 -0.82
N SER A 439 57.84 -42.05 -0.20
CA SER A 439 57.48 -40.67 0.16
C SER A 439 57.61 -39.70 -1.02
N GLU A 440 58.28 -40.11 -2.10
CA GLU A 440 58.35 -39.34 -3.35
C GLU A 440 57.33 -39.84 -4.37
N TRP A 441 56.42 -38.95 -4.77
CA TRP A 441 55.43 -39.25 -5.80
C TRP A 441 55.14 -38.02 -6.65
N MET A 442 54.64 -38.27 -7.85
CA MET A 442 54.26 -37.25 -8.82
C MET A 442 52.92 -37.62 -9.41
N GLN A 443 51.99 -36.67 -9.46
CA GLN A 443 50.72 -36.84 -10.14
C GLN A 443 50.66 -35.90 -11.33
N ILE A 444 50.28 -36.46 -12.46
CA ILE A 444 50.03 -35.70 -13.68
C ILE A 444 48.55 -35.81 -13.98
N VAL A 445 47.88 -34.67 -14.05
CA VAL A 445 46.49 -34.55 -14.49
C VAL A 445 46.43 -33.72 -15.78
N CYS A 446 45.30 -33.80 -16.46
CA CYS A 446 45.07 -33.03 -17.68
C CYS A 446 43.66 -32.46 -17.65
N SER A 447 43.54 -31.20 -18.02
CA SER A 447 42.28 -30.49 -18.19
C SER A 447 42.14 -30.04 -19.64
N VAL A 448 40.94 -30.19 -20.21
CA VAL A 448 40.63 -29.71 -21.56
C VAL A 448 39.79 -28.44 -21.46
N ASN A 449 40.23 -27.38 -22.14
CA ASN A 449 39.56 -26.09 -22.26
C ASN A 449 38.37 -26.15 -23.23
N GLU A 450 37.52 -25.11 -23.20
CA GLU A 450 36.37 -24.95 -24.09
C GLU A 450 36.71 -24.97 -25.59
N ASP A 451 37.87 -24.44 -25.95
CA ASP A 451 38.36 -24.42 -27.33
C ASP A 451 39.06 -25.72 -27.74
N LEU A 452 38.88 -26.77 -26.92
CA LEU A 452 39.46 -28.10 -27.11
C LEU A 452 41.00 -28.12 -27.08
N THR A 453 41.63 -27.05 -26.58
CA THR A 453 43.04 -27.10 -26.15
C THR A 453 43.13 -27.81 -24.80
N TYR A 454 44.26 -28.45 -24.51
CA TYR A 454 44.45 -29.12 -23.22
C TYR A 454 45.79 -28.77 -22.61
N THR A 455 45.80 -28.73 -21.29
CA THR A 455 46.97 -28.47 -20.47
C THR A 455 47.19 -29.66 -19.55
N TYR A 456 48.46 -29.98 -19.32
CA TYR A 456 48.81 -30.87 -18.24
C TYR A 456 49.04 -30.02 -16.98
N GLU A 457 48.81 -30.62 -15.82
CA GLU A 457 49.25 -30.07 -14.55
C GLU A 457 50.01 -31.17 -13.82
N VAL A 458 51.12 -30.80 -13.20
CA VAL A 458 51.99 -31.74 -12.49
C VAL A 458 52.10 -31.29 -11.04
N TYR A 459 51.80 -32.23 -10.16
CA TYR A 459 51.98 -32.11 -8.73
C TYR A 459 53.08 -33.08 -8.34
N ARG A 460 54.07 -32.62 -7.57
CA ARG A 460 55.19 -33.45 -7.13
C ARG A 460 55.41 -33.28 -5.63
N GLN A 461 55.60 -34.40 -4.96
CA GLN A 461 55.89 -34.47 -3.54
C GLN A 461 57.20 -35.24 -3.34
N SER A 462 58.02 -34.80 -2.38
CA SER A 462 59.12 -35.58 -1.81
C SER A 462 59.06 -35.57 -0.28
N SER A 463 60.02 -36.24 0.37
CA SER A 463 60.19 -36.22 1.83
C SER A 463 60.54 -34.83 2.39
N ILE A 464 60.93 -33.87 1.55
CA ILE A 464 61.47 -32.57 1.97
C ILE A 464 60.73 -31.37 1.32
N TRP A 465 60.10 -31.55 0.14
CA TRP A 465 59.53 -30.47 -0.67
C TRP A 465 58.20 -30.86 -1.36
N GLU A 466 57.36 -29.87 -1.70
CA GLU A 466 56.15 -30.00 -2.51
C GLU A 466 56.20 -28.97 -3.64
N ASP A 467 56.04 -29.42 -4.88
CA ASP A 467 56.08 -28.59 -6.08
C ASP A 467 54.77 -28.72 -6.86
N TYR A 468 54.26 -27.61 -7.39
CA TYR A 468 53.10 -27.58 -8.29
C TYR A 468 53.42 -26.75 -9.53
N SER A 469 53.23 -27.33 -10.71
CA SER A 469 53.48 -26.64 -11.97
C SER A 469 52.37 -26.85 -13.00
N THR A 470 51.93 -25.74 -13.60
CA THR A 470 50.95 -25.70 -14.70
C THR A 470 51.59 -25.38 -16.05
N ASN A 471 52.89 -25.06 -16.07
CA ASN A 471 53.60 -24.57 -17.26
C ASN A 471 54.40 -25.70 -17.90
N LEU A 472 53.71 -26.54 -18.65
CA LEU A 472 54.29 -27.69 -19.30
C LEU A 472 54.42 -27.46 -20.80
N VAL A 473 55.63 -27.68 -21.33
CA VAL A 473 55.88 -27.68 -22.76
C VAL A 473 56.17 -29.10 -23.20
N VAL A 474 55.30 -29.68 -24.02
CA VAL A 474 55.58 -30.97 -24.67
C VAL A 474 56.38 -30.71 -25.94
N GLU A 475 57.65 -31.13 -25.97
CA GLU A 475 58.52 -31.04 -27.15
C GLU A 475 58.10 -32.04 -28.24
N ALA A 476 58.55 -31.81 -29.47
CA ALA A 476 58.18 -32.61 -30.64
C ALA A 476 58.63 -34.09 -30.57
N ASP A 477 59.57 -34.40 -29.69
CA ASP A 477 60.04 -35.76 -29.42
C ASP A 477 59.27 -36.47 -28.29
N GLY A 478 58.24 -35.81 -27.73
CA GLY A 478 57.45 -36.31 -26.62
C GLY A 478 58.07 -36.05 -25.25
N THR A 479 59.10 -35.20 -25.13
CA THR A 479 59.62 -34.81 -23.81
C THR A 479 58.71 -33.76 -23.19
N MET A 480 58.25 -33.98 -21.96
CA MET A 480 57.49 -32.98 -21.22
C MET A 480 58.46 -32.14 -20.37
N ILE A 481 58.44 -30.84 -20.58
CA ILE A 481 59.29 -29.89 -19.87
C ILE A 481 58.47 -29.18 -18.82
N LEU A 482 58.84 -29.40 -17.57
CA LEU A 482 58.47 -28.52 -16.47
C LEU A 482 59.39 -27.30 -16.49
N VAL A 483 58.79 -26.12 -16.64
CA VAL A 483 59.47 -24.85 -16.42
C VAL A 483 58.86 -24.25 -15.16
N ASP A 484 59.55 -24.38 -14.04
CA ASP A 484 59.13 -23.77 -12.78
C ASP A 484 59.97 -22.53 -12.44
N GLU A 485 59.33 -21.50 -11.91
CA GLU A 485 59.98 -20.35 -11.28
C GLU A 485 60.10 -20.65 -9.78
N PHE A 486 61.20 -21.28 -9.34
CA PHE A 486 61.46 -21.47 -7.92
C PHE A 486 61.69 -20.11 -7.26
N ASN A 487 60.82 -19.74 -6.30
CA ASN A 487 60.96 -18.49 -5.54
C ASN A 487 61.76 -18.81 -4.26
N ASP A 488 63.08 -18.61 -4.32
CA ASP A 488 64.01 -19.07 -3.29
C ASP A 488 64.05 -18.22 -2.00
N TYR A 489 64.24 -18.97 -0.91
CA TYR A 489 64.78 -18.71 0.43
C TYR A 489 65.36 -17.32 0.80
N ASN A 490 65.10 -16.86 2.05
CA ASN A 490 65.65 -15.63 2.64
C ASN A 490 66.69 -15.95 3.74
N GLU A 491 67.94 -15.50 3.56
CA GLU A 491 69.09 -15.79 4.43
C GLU A 491 69.15 -14.98 5.73
N GLU A 492 68.21 -14.06 6.01
CA GLU A 492 68.33 -13.15 7.18
C GLU A 492 67.54 -13.52 8.45
N ASN A 493 66.80 -14.64 8.49
CA ASN A 493 66.12 -15.06 9.72
C ASN A 493 66.62 -16.42 10.23
N ASN A 494 67.41 -16.33 11.29
CA ASN A 494 68.03 -17.41 12.05
C ASN A 494 67.00 -18.21 12.86
N GLY A 495 66.08 -18.88 12.16
CA GLY A 495 64.99 -19.66 12.73
C GLY A 495 64.31 -20.47 11.63
N GLY A 496 65.07 -21.38 11.02
CA GLY A 496 64.49 -22.39 10.13
C GLY A 496 63.46 -23.21 10.89
N HIS A 497 62.18 -22.93 10.61
CA HIS A 497 61.21 -24.01 10.64
C HIS A 497 61.53 -24.85 9.41
N TRP A 498 62.18 -25.99 9.64
CA TRP A 498 61.97 -27.14 8.77
C TRP A 498 60.46 -27.26 8.58
N ILE A 499 60.01 -27.56 7.37
CA ILE A 499 58.68 -28.14 7.21
C ILE A 499 58.75 -29.45 8.00
N GLU A 500 58.29 -29.40 9.25
CA GLU A 500 58.20 -30.57 10.12
C GLU A 500 57.16 -31.49 9.49
N GLU A 501 57.65 -32.55 8.86
CA GLU A 501 56.87 -33.63 8.26
C GLU A 501 56.00 -33.19 7.06
N SER A 502 56.16 -33.86 5.93
CA SER A 502 55.24 -33.78 4.80
C SER A 502 53.80 -34.08 5.25
N THR A 503 52.97 -33.04 5.43
CA THR A 503 51.60 -33.22 5.93
C THR A 503 50.54 -33.47 4.84
N HIS A 504 50.91 -33.59 3.57
CA HIS A 504 49.92 -33.51 2.50
C HIS A 504 49.70 -34.88 1.83
N GLN A 505 49.10 -35.81 2.59
CA GLN A 505 48.49 -37.01 2.01
C GLN A 505 47.25 -36.60 1.18
N PHE A 506 47.28 -36.94 -0.11
CA PHE A 506 46.15 -36.84 -1.03
C PHE A 506 44.89 -37.53 -0.45
N GLN A 507 43.73 -36.88 -0.51
CA GLN A 507 42.44 -37.56 -0.34
C GLN A 507 42.00 -38.16 -1.68
N GLU A 508 41.32 -39.30 -1.68
CA GLU A 508 40.79 -39.97 -2.89
C GLU A 508 39.87 -39.07 -3.74
N ASP A 509 39.43 -37.93 -3.22
CA ASP A 509 38.49 -36.99 -3.83
C ASP A 509 39.12 -35.82 -4.62
N LYS A 510 40.45 -35.81 -4.80
CA LYS A 510 41.20 -34.76 -5.52
C LYS A 510 41.18 -33.37 -4.87
N SER A 511 40.78 -33.21 -3.61
CA SER A 511 40.89 -31.90 -2.94
C SER A 511 42.32 -31.63 -2.44
N VAL A 512 42.89 -30.48 -2.84
CA VAL A 512 44.03 -29.86 -2.16
C VAL A 512 43.46 -29.02 -1.02
N TYR A 513 43.97 -29.14 0.20
CA TYR A 513 43.52 -28.28 1.32
C TYR A 513 43.65 -26.79 0.93
N GLU A 514 42.59 -26.00 1.12
CA GLU A 514 42.67 -24.54 1.00
C GLU A 514 43.62 -24.00 2.10
N ASP A 515 44.85 -23.64 1.74
CA ASP A 515 45.77 -23.02 2.69
C ASP A 515 45.38 -21.55 2.95
N THR A 516 45.05 -21.27 4.22
CA THR A 516 44.90 -19.91 4.76
C THR A 516 46.24 -19.44 5.37
N GLY A 517 47.34 -19.43 4.60
CA GLY A 517 48.63 -19.23 5.28
C GLY A 517 49.90 -18.91 4.49
N GLY A 518 49.89 -18.60 3.19
CA GLY A 518 51.13 -18.29 2.46
C GLY A 518 51.32 -16.80 2.13
N SER A 519 52.25 -16.10 2.78
CA SER A 519 52.61 -14.71 2.43
C SER A 519 53.44 -14.63 1.14
N LYS A 520 52.96 -13.89 0.13
CA LYS A 520 53.70 -13.57 -1.10
C LYS A 520 54.84 -12.58 -0.83
N GLY A 521 56.09 -13.02 -0.91
CA GLY A 521 57.29 -12.18 -0.95
C GLY A 521 57.83 -12.06 -2.38
N TYR A 522 58.17 -10.83 -2.79
CA TYR A 522 58.93 -10.56 -4.03
C TYR A 522 60.43 -10.50 -3.68
N GLY A 523 61.19 -11.53 -4.06
CA GLY A 523 62.65 -11.58 -4.01
C GLY A 523 63.19 -11.95 -5.39
N GLY A 524 64.15 -11.18 -5.91
CA GLY A 524 64.69 -11.36 -7.25
C GLY A 524 65.84 -12.37 -7.27
N GLY A 525 65.56 -13.55 -7.83
CA GLY A 525 66.52 -14.58 -8.23
C GLY A 525 65.71 -15.73 -8.84
N TYR A 526 65.84 -15.99 -10.14
CA TYR A 526 65.06 -17.02 -10.84
C TYR A 526 65.95 -18.24 -11.10
N SER A 527 65.82 -19.30 -10.31
CA SER A 527 66.28 -20.63 -10.71
C SER A 527 65.17 -21.29 -11.54
N THR A 528 65.40 -21.42 -12.84
CA THR A 528 64.53 -22.22 -13.71
C THR A 528 64.99 -23.66 -13.66
N ILE A 529 64.29 -24.51 -12.90
CA ILE A 529 64.55 -25.94 -12.96
C ILE A 529 63.85 -26.46 -14.22
N ARG A 530 64.66 -26.95 -15.16
CA ARG A 530 64.18 -27.68 -16.32
C ARG A 530 64.14 -29.16 -15.93
N ILE A 531 62.95 -29.70 -15.74
CA ILE A 531 62.79 -31.14 -15.57
C ILE A 531 62.32 -31.69 -16.89
N ASP A 532 63.18 -32.49 -17.52
CA ASP A 532 62.86 -33.23 -18.72
C ASP A 532 62.23 -34.56 -18.29
N LEU A 533 60.90 -34.66 -18.42
CA LEU A 533 60.16 -35.89 -18.23
C LEU A 533 60.14 -36.67 -19.53
N LYS A 534 60.76 -37.86 -19.52
CA LYS A 534 60.77 -38.75 -20.67
C LYS A 534 60.04 -40.04 -20.34
N GLN A 535 59.14 -40.44 -21.22
CA GLN A 535 58.42 -41.70 -21.08
C GLN A 535 59.21 -42.86 -21.70
N GLU A 536 59.41 -43.93 -20.94
CA GLU A 536 59.97 -45.20 -21.42
C GLU A 536 59.07 -46.38 -20.99
N GLY A 537 58.15 -46.78 -21.87
CA GLY A 537 57.16 -47.81 -21.55
C GLY A 537 56.10 -47.27 -20.59
N ASP A 538 55.90 -47.95 -19.45
CA ASP A 538 55.00 -47.50 -18.37
C ASP A 538 55.76 -46.73 -17.26
N ASN A 539 57.06 -46.47 -17.47
CA ASN A 539 57.90 -45.74 -16.53
C ASN A 539 58.10 -44.30 -17.03
N LEU A 540 58.08 -43.35 -16.08
CA LEU A 540 58.58 -42.00 -16.31
C LEU A 540 60.02 -41.93 -15.82
N ILE A 541 60.90 -41.45 -16.70
CA ILE A 541 62.26 -41.11 -16.38
C ILE A 541 62.31 -39.61 -16.12
N LEU A 542 62.58 -39.28 -14.87
CA LEU A 542 62.84 -37.91 -14.46
C LEU A 542 64.31 -37.59 -14.79
N HIS A 543 64.56 -36.71 -15.75
CA HIS A 543 65.87 -36.10 -15.93
C HIS A 543 65.80 -34.68 -15.35
N THR A 544 66.19 -34.53 -14.08
CA THR A 544 66.34 -33.20 -13.48
C THR A 544 67.62 -32.56 -13.99
N LYS A 545 67.49 -31.52 -14.83
CA LYS A 545 68.61 -30.61 -15.12
C LYS A 545 68.39 -29.33 -14.32
N ALA A 546 68.90 -29.29 -13.10
CA ALA A 546 68.94 -28.05 -12.34
C ALA A 546 69.86 -27.07 -13.09
N ARG A 547 69.29 -26.00 -13.65
CA ARG A 547 70.06 -24.84 -14.10
C ARG A 547 69.88 -23.75 -13.05
N THR A 548 70.79 -23.70 -12.10
CA THR A 548 70.92 -22.57 -11.19
C THR A 548 71.74 -21.49 -11.87
N SER A 549 71.13 -20.41 -12.32
CA SER A 549 71.86 -19.18 -12.67
C SER A 549 71.87 -18.26 -11.45
N SER A 550 72.95 -18.30 -10.68
CA SER A 550 73.16 -17.31 -9.61
C SER A 550 73.65 -16.00 -10.23
N PHE A 551 72.82 -14.96 -10.22
CA PHE A 551 73.22 -13.64 -10.70
C PHE A 551 73.89 -12.85 -9.57
N GLU A 552 75.17 -13.08 -9.30
CA GLU A 552 75.96 -12.11 -8.52
C GLU A 552 76.43 -10.97 -9.44
N TYR A 553 76.07 -9.74 -9.07
CA TYR A 553 76.39 -8.53 -9.84
C TYR A 553 77.90 -8.39 -10.08
N GLY A 554 78.36 -8.85 -11.25
CA GLY A 554 79.71 -8.59 -11.76
C GLY A 554 80.65 -9.79 -11.91
N ALA A 555 80.20 -11.04 -11.73
CA ALA A 555 80.97 -12.25 -12.07
C ALA A 555 80.45 -12.92 -13.35
N GLU A 556 81.33 -13.61 -14.09
CA GLU A 556 80.95 -14.45 -15.24
C GLU A 556 80.05 -15.60 -14.80
N GLU A 557 79.09 -15.96 -15.66
CA GLU A 557 78.11 -17.04 -15.49
C GLU A 557 78.84 -18.39 -15.30
N GLU A 558 78.88 -18.92 -14.08
CA GLU A 558 79.36 -20.29 -13.81
C GLU A 558 78.17 -21.27 -13.96
N GLU A 559 78.15 -22.03 -15.06
CA GLU A 559 77.28 -23.20 -15.21
C GLU A 559 77.87 -24.38 -14.42
N GLU A 560 77.26 -24.76 -13.30
CA GLU A 560 77.51 -26.07 -12.67
C GLU A 560 76.54 -27.12 -13.25
N GLU A 561 77.11 -28.15 -13.90
CA GLU A 561 76.37 -29.36 -14.29
C GLU A 561 76.31 -30.31 -13.09
N SER A 562 75.15 -30.43 -12.44
CA SER A 562 74.91 -31.49 -11.46
C SER A 562 74.58 -32.83 -12.15
N GLU A 563 75.04 -33.94 -11.57
CA GLU A 563 74.78 -35.30 -12.05
C GLU A 563 73.29 -35.65 -12.12
N TYR A 564 72.93 -36.43 -13.14
CA TYR A 564 71.59 -36.96 -13.38
C TYR A 564 71.17 -37.89 -12.23
N SER A 565 70.14 -37.52 -11.46
CA SER A 565 69.36 -38.50 -10.70
C SER A 565 68.28 -39.07 -11.61
N THR A 566 68.50 -40.27 -12.13
CA THR A 566 67.47 -41.04 -12.84
C THR A 566 66.55 -41.65 -11.80
N VAL A 567 65.40 -41.03 -11.55
CA VAL A 567 64.35 -41.66 -10.74
C VAL A 567 63.45 -42.43 -11.69
N TYR A 568 63.35 -43.74 -11.48
CA TYR A 568 62.37 -44.58 -12.14
C TYR A 568 61.07 -44.44 -11.38
N ILE A 569 60.13 -43.70 -11.96
CA ILE A 569 58.83 -43.50 -11.34
C ILE A 569 57.83 -44.37 -12.07
N ARG A 570 57.25 -45.35 -11.37
CA ARG A 570 56.32 -46.32 -11.93
C ARG A 570 54.89 -45.85 -11.74
N GLN A 571 54.08 -45.94 -12.80
CA GLN A 571 52.64 -45.62 -12.77
C GLN A 571 51.85 -46.58 -11.88
#